data_AF-A0A9E4C6M1-F1
#
_entry.id   AF-A0A9E4C6M1-F1
#
_cell.length_a   1.000
_cell.length_b   1.000
_cell.length_c   1.000
_cell.angle_alpha   90.00
_cell.angle_beta   90.00
_cell.angle_gamma   90.00
#
_symmetry.space_group_name_H-M   'P 1'
#
loop_
_entity.id
_entity.type
_entity.pdbx_description
1 polymer ?
#
loop_
_entity_poly.entity_id
_entity_poly.type
_entity_poly.pdbx_seq_one_letter_code
_entity_poly.pdbx_strand_id
1 'polypeptide(L)' 'VRSANTGISALIEPTGAIRARSPLFEEWIHADVILLKKDGPSVYARVGDIFAYICAFFSVAAVLLFRSRRSSRMW' A
#
# COMPACT_ATOMS: atom_id res chain seq x y z
N VAL A 1 -13.05 -7.33 -4.36
CA VAL A 1 -13.13 -8.22 -5.54
C VAL A 1 -12.39 -7.56 -6.68
N ARG A 2 -11.57 -8.32 -7.41
CA ARG A 2 -10.90 -7.86 -8.63
C ARG A 2 -11.39 -8.72 -9.79
N SER A 3 -11.88 -8.09 -10.85
CA SER A 3 -12.25 -8.74 -12.11
C SER A 3 -11.43 -8.12 -13.24
N ALA A 4 -10.84 -8.96 -14.07
CA ALA A 4 -10.02 -8.59 -15.21
C ALA A 4 -10.34 -9.54 -16.38
N ASN A 5 -10.29 -9.00 -17.61
CA ASN A 5 -10.66 -9.78 -18.81
C ASN A 5 -9.63 -10.86 -19.13
N THR A 6 -8.35 -10.50 -19.24
CA THR A 6 -7.24 -11.43 -19.53
C THR A 6 -6.16 -11.42 -18.44
N GLY A 7 -6.21 -10.42 -17.55
CA GLY A 7 -5.38 -10.35 -16.36
C GLY A 7 -5.93 -11.20 -15.22
N ILE A 8 -5.20 -11.23 -14.10
CA ILE A 8 -5.60 -12.00 -12.92
C ILE A 8 -6.86 -11.39 -12.30
N SER A 9 -7.96 -12.14 -12.35
CA SER A 9 -9.16 -11.95 -11.52
C SER A 9 -8.92 -12.59 -10.16
N ALA A 10 -9.38 -11.97 -9.06
CA ALA A 10 -9.09 -12.45 -7.71
C ALA A 10 -10.10 -12.03 -6.64
N LEU A 11 -10.24 -12.89 -5.63
CA LEU A 11 -10.87 -12.59 -4.35
C LEU A 11 -9.78 -12.30 -3.32
N ILE A 12 -9.80 -11.07 -2.79
CA ILE A 12 -8.77 -10.53 -1.89
C ILE A 12 -9.47 -10.14 -0.58
N GLU A 13 -8.99 -10.68 0.52
CA GLU A 13 -9.48 -10.37 1.87
C GLU A 13 -9.06 -8.96 2.31
N PRO A 14 -9.72 -8.37 3.33
CA PRO A 14 -9.35 -7.06 3.87
C PRO A 14 -7.91 -6.97 4.40
N THR A 15 -7.29 -8.11 4.70
CA THR A 15 -5.89 -8.26 5.12
C THR A 15 -4.90 -8.26 3.96
N GLY A 16 -5.39 -8.42 2.72
CA GLY A 16 -4.60 -8.59 1.51
C GLY A 16 -4.36 -10.05 1.10
N ALA A 17 -4.84 -11.04 1.86
CA ALA A 17 -4.71 -12.45 1.49
C ALA A 17 -5.55 -12.78 0.23
N ILE A 18 -4.99 -13.60 -0.66
CA ILE A 18 -5.66 -14.04 -1.90
C ILE A 18 -6.38 -15.35 -1.63
N ARG A 19 -7.70 -15.33 -1.62
CA ARG A 19 -8.54 -16.52 -1.39
C ARG A 19 -8.74 -17.35 -2.67
N ALA A 20 -8.84 -16.66 -3.81
CA ALA A 20 -8.96 -17.29 -5.13
C ALA A 20 -8.35 -16.38 -6.19
N ARG A 21 -7.80 -16.97 -7.25
CA ARG A 21 -7.29 -16.23 -8.43
C ARG A 21 -7.47 -17.04 -9.72
N SER A 22 -7.69 -16.35 -10.83
CA SER A 22 -7.66 -16.95 -12.17
C SER A 22 -6.23 -17.21 -12.63
N PRO A 23 -6.03 -18.17 -13.56
CA PRO A 23 -4.87 -18.17 -14.45
C PRO A 23 -4.84 -16.91 -15.34
N LEU A 24 -3.71 -16.67 -16.00
CA LEU A 24 -3.52 -15.57 -16.95
C LEU A 24 -3.95 -16.02 -18.35
N PHE A 25 -4.67 -15.15 -19.08
CA PHE A 25 -5.11 -15.39 -20.46
C PHE A 25 -5.99 -16.63 -20.68
N GLU A 26 -6.63 -17.13 -19.61
CA GLU A 26 -7.59 -18.24 -19.69
C GLU A 26 -8.98 -17.79 -19.27
N GLU A 27 -10.00 -18.39 -19.88
CA GLU A 27 -11.39 -18.21 -19.46
C GLU A 27 -11.58 -18.81 -18.07
N TRP A 28 -12.18 -18.04 -17.16
CA TRP A 28 -12.31 -18.43 -15.77
C TRP A 28 -13.58 -17.87 -15.14
N ILE A 29 -14.27 -18.69 -14.36
CA ILE A 29 -15.44 -18.30 -13.58
C ILE A 29 -15.28 -18.77 -12.13
N HIS A 30 -15.67 -17.90 -11.20
CA HIS A 30 -15.61 -18.23 -9.78
C HIS A 30 -16.69 -17.47 -9.00
N ALA A 31 -17.46 -18.21 -8.21
CA ALA A 31 -18.51 -17.70 -7.35
C ALA A 31 -18.18 -18.08 -5.90
N ASP A 32 -18.26 -17.11 -5.00
CA ASP A 32 -17.96 -17.29 -3.58
C ASP A 32 -18.69 -16.26 -2.72
N VAL A 33 -18.80 -16.53 -1.42
CA VAL A 33 -19.35 -15.62 -0.43
C VAL A 33 -18.24 -14.70 0.07
N ILE A 34 -18.52 -13.40 0.10
CA ILE A 34 -17.57 -12.38 0.57
C ILE A 34 -17.96 -11.97 1.98
N LEU A 35 -17.01 -12.09 2.92
CA LEU A 35 -17.15 -11.52 4.25
C LEU A 35 -16.74 -10.05 4.21
N LEU A 36 -17.65 -9.15 4.53
CA LEU A 36 -17.33 -7.74 4.69
C LEU A 36 -16.52 -7.55 5.97
N LYS A 37 -15.55 -6.65 5.92
CA LYS A 37 -14.82 -6.22 7.11
C LYS A 37 -15.83 -5.63 8.11
N LYS A 38 -15.91 -6.23 9.30
CA LYS A 38 -16.83 -5.79 10.36
C LYS A 38 -16.29 -4.60 11.15
N ASP A 39 -14.96 -4.47 11.24
CA ASP A 39 -14.32 -3.38 11.94
C ASP A 39 -14.30 -2.11 11.10
N GLY A 40 -14.28 -0.95 11.76
CA GLY A 40 -14.22 0.36 11.12
C GLY A 40 -12.96 0.61 10.27
N PRO A 41 -12.82 1.84 9.73
CA PRO A 41 -11.68 2.20 8.90
C PRO A 41 -10.36 2.00 9.65
N SER A 42 -9.35 1.49 8.95
CA SER A 42 -7.99 1.36 9.48
C SER A 42 -7.41 2.73 9.84
N VAL A 43 -6.34 2.75 10.64
CA VAL A 43 -5.62 4.00 10.96
C VAL A 43 -5.23 4.73 9.67
N TYR A 44 -4.73 3.99 8.67
CA TYR A 44 -4.40 4.54 7.37
C TYR A 44 -5.61 5.16 6.66
N ALA A 45 -6.77 4.50 6.66
CA ALA A 45 -7.98 5.07 6.06
C ALA A 45 -8.51 6.31 6.79
N ARG A 46 -8.14 6.51 8.07
CA ARG A 46 -8.53 7.70 8.86
C ARG A 46 -7.59 8.89 8.68
N VAL A 47 -6.28 8.63 8.67
CA VAL A 47 -5.24 9.68 8.73
C VAL A 47 -4.54 9.88 7.38
N GLY A 48 -4.68 8.92 6.45
CA GLY A 48 -4.02 8.93 5.16
C GLY A 48 -2.49 8.92 5.28
N ASP A 49 -1.84 9.59 4.34
CA ASP A 49 -0.38 9.61 4.22
C ASP A 49 0.31 10.64 5.14
N ILE A 50 -0.42 11.33 6.04
CA ILE A 50 0.13 12.39 6.90
C ILE A 50 1.33 11.90 7.71
N PHE A 51 1.23 10.71 8.30
CA PHE A 51 2.33 10.10 9.04
C PHE A 51 3.57 9.89 8.15
N ALA A 52 3.37 9.37 6.93
CA ALA A 52 4.44 9.16 5.98
C ALA A 52 5.10 10.48 5.54
N TYR A 53 4.31 11.53 5.31
CA TYR A 53 4.84 12.86 4.97
C TYR A 53 5.66 13.48 6.09
N ILE A 54 5.23 13.33 7.36
CA ILE A 54 6.01 13.81 8.52
C ILE A 54 7.37 13.08 8.57
N CYS A 55 7.38 11.76 8.44
CA CYS A 55 8.61 10.98 8.41
C CYS A 55 9.53 11.38 7.24
N ALA A 56 8.96 11.58 6.05
CA ALA A 56 9.69 12.01 4.86
C ALA A 56 10.31 13.40 5.06
N PHE A 57 9.55 14.35 5.60
CA PHE A 57 10.02 15.70 5.90
C PHE A 57 11.22 15.69 6.85
N PHE A 58 11.12 14.98 7.98
CA PHE A 58 12.23 14.88 8.94
C PHE A 58 13.45 14.18 8.35
N SER A 59 13.24 13.15 7.52
CA SER A 59 14.33 12.46 6.83
C SER A 59 15.08 13.39 5.88
N VAL A 60 14.35 14.17 5.07
CA VAL A 60 14.93 15.16 4.17
C VAL A 60 15.65 16.26 4.96
N ALA A 61 15.02 16.80 6.00
CA ALA A 61 15.61 17.83 6.85
C ALA A 61 16.92 17.35 7.50
N ALA A 62 16.95 16.12 8.03
CA ALA A 62 18.15 15.53 8.59
C ALA A 62 19.27 15.43 7.55
N VAL A 63 18.99 14.90 6.36
CA VAL A 63 19.97 14.81 5.26
C VAL A 63 20.54 16.19 4.90
N LEU A 64 19.69 17.21 4.77
CA LEU A 64 20.13 18.57 4.45
C LEU A 64 21.02 19.17 5.55
N LEU A 65 20.65 18.98 6.83
CA LEU A 65 21.44 19.43 7.98
C LEU A 65 22.79 18.71 8.09
N PHE A 66 22.84 17.40 7.81
CA PHE A 66 24.10 16.66 7.78
C PHE A 66 25.03 17.13 6.65
N ARG A 67 24.48 17.44 5.48
CA ARG A 67 25.26 17.96 4.34
C ARG A 67 25.83 19.36 4.63
N SER A 68 25.03 20.26 5.20
CA SER A 68 25.49 21.62 5.52
C SER A 68 26.60 21.62 6.58
N ARG A 69 26.50 20.78 7.61
CA ARG A 69 27.55 20.61 8.64
C ARG A 69 28.87 20.09 8.10
N ARG A 70 28.84 19.24 7.07
CA ARG A 70 30.07 18.76 6.40
C ARG A 70 30.76 19.87 5.63
N SER A 71 30.00 20.73 4.95
CA SER A 71 30.54 21.85 4.19
C SER A 71 31.21 22.91 5.07
N SER A 72 30.71 23.12 6.29
CA SER A 72 31.27 24.12 7.22
C SER A 72 32.53 23.64 7.96
N ARG A 73 32.93 22.37 7.82
CA ARG A 73 34.09 21.78 8.52
C ARG A 73 35.33 21.63 7.62
N MET A 74 35.28 22.17 6.40
CA MET A 74 36.35 22.11 5.39
C MET A 74 37.00 23.47 5.08
N TRP A 75 36.69 24.51 5.86
CA TRP A 75 37.35 25.82 5.80
C TRP A 75 38.04 26.10 7.14
#